data_AF-A0A8I1DQ30-F1
#
_entry.id   AF-A0A8I1DQ30-F1
#
_cell.length_a   1.000
_cell.length_b   1.000
_cell.length_c   1.000
_cell.angle_alpha   90.00
_cell.angle_beta   90.00
_cell.angle_gamma   90.00
#
_symmetry.space_group_name_H-M   'P 1'
#
loop_
_entity.id
_entity.type
_entity.pdbx_description
1 polymer ?
#
loop_
_entity_poly.entity_id
_entity_poly.type
_entity_poly.pdbx_seq_one_letter_code
_entity_poly.pdbx_strand_id
1 'polypeptide(L)' 'KANRSGLPDLIRFCPEAPGYELIEIKGPGDKLQDNQIRWLAYCADHGMPVRVCHVSWREPASSSLADGSSHGACPDASAP' A
#
# COMPACT_ATOMS: atom_id res chain seq x y z
N LYS A 1 -0.43 30.31 15.91
CA LYS A 1 0.66 29.69 15.10
C LYS A 1 0.30 28.22 14.81
N ALA A 2 -0.81 27.93 14.12
CA ALA A 2 -1.47 26.61 14.18
C ALA A 2 -1.49 25.80 12.86
N ASN A 3 -0.91 26.32 11.79
CA ASN A 3 -0.94 25.68 10.46
C ASN A 3 0.46 25.29 9.96
N ARG A 4 1.46 25.20 10.86
CA ARG A 4 2.84 24.82 10.46
C ARG A 4 3.05 23.30 10.37
N SER A 5 2.05 22.52 10.77
CA SER A 5 2.05 21.05 10.75
C SER A 5 0.84 20.52 9.98
N GLY A 6 0.95 19.29 9.47
CA GLY A 6 -0.12 18.59 8.75
C GLY A 6 -0.15 18.84 7.23
N LEU A 7 0.92 19.41 6.65
CA LEU A 7 1.07 19.46 5.20
C LEU A 7 1.22 18.03 4.64
N PRO A 8 0.69 17.73 3.43
CA PRO A 8 0.86 16.41 2.81
C PRO A 8 2.33 15.97 2.69
N ASP A 9 2.57 14.67 2.93
CA ASP A 9 3.92 14.08 3.01
C ASP A 9 4.75 14.26 1.74
N LEU A 10 4.12 14.12 0.56
CA LEU A 10 4.80 14.13 -0.73
C LEU A 10 4.22 15.20 -1.66
N ILE A 11 5.07 15.67 -2.55
CA ILE A 11 4.69 16.41 -3.76
C ILE A 11 5.22 15.66 -4.98
N ARG A 12 4.35 15.43 -5.96
CA ARG A 12 4.70 14.83 -7.25
C ARG A 12 4.64 15.90 -8.32
N PHE A 13 5.72 16.10 -9.05
CA PHE A 13 5.77 16.96 -10.23
C PHE A 13 5.57 16.14 -11.50
N CYS A 14 4.85 16.68 -12.47
CA CYS A 14 4.68 16.07 -13.78
C CYS A 14 5.83 16.49 -14.70
N PRO A 15 6.68 15.57 -15.19
CA PRO A 15 7.77 15.95 -16.08
C PRO A 15 7.30 16.36 -17.48
N GLU A 16 6.18 15.79 -17.94
CA GLU A 16 5.66 15.97 -19.31
C GLU A 16 4.70 17.17 -19.47
N ALA A 17 4.26 17.78 -18.36
CA ALA A 17 3.33 18.91 -18.41
C ALA A 17 3.42 19.77 -17.12
N PRO A 18 3.12 21.08 -17.17
CA PRO A 18 3.10 21.91 -15.99
C PRO A 18 2.05 21.42 -14.99
N GLY A 19 2.48 21.08 -13.78
CA GLY A 19 1.56 20.67 -12.73
C GLY A 19 2.24 19.94 -11.58
N TYR A 20 1.49 19.81 -10.49
CA TYR A 20 1.89 19.04 -9.32
C TYR A 20 0.68 18.38 -8.69
N GLU A 21 0.94 17.42 -7.81
CA GLU A 21 -0.04 16.80 -6.93
C GLU A 21 0.56 16.66 -5.53
N LEU A 22 -0.20 17.04 -4.51
CA LEU A 22 0.12 16.79 -3.11
C LEU A 22 -0.45 15.44 -2.68
N ILE A 23 0.34 14.64 -1.96
CA ILE A 23 -0.04 13.27 -1.59
C ILE A 23 0.24 13.07 -0.11
N GLU A 24 -0.81 12.76 0.64
CA GLU A 24 -0.73 12.29 2.04
C GLU A 24 -0.70 10.76 2.05
N ILE A 25 0.25 10.14 2.74
CA ILE A 25 0.43 8.69 2.77
C ILE A 25 -0.19 8.12 4.05
N LYS A 26 -0.94 7.02 3.94
CA LYS A 26 -1.51 6.32 5.09
C LYS A 26 -1.16 4.84 5.05
N GLY A 27 -0.49 4.37 6.11
CA GLY A 27 -0.20 2.96 6.31
C GLY A 27 -1.40 2.17 6.83
N PRO A 28 -1.30 0.84 6.93
CA PRO A 28 -2.34 0.00 7.53
C PRO A 28 -2.67 0.44 8.96
N GLY A 29 -3.95 0.75 9.21
CA GLY A 29 -4.43 1.21 10.53
C GLY A 29 -4.19 2.69 10.84
N ASP A 30 -3.49 3.43 9.97
CA ASP A 30 -3.28 4.86 10.14
C ASP A 30 -4.54 5.67 9.80
N LYS A 31 -4.77 6.76 10.54
CA LYS A 31 -5.90 7.66 10.36
C LYS A 31 -5.41 9.06 10.04
N LEU A 32 -6.23 9.84 9.35
CA LEU A 32 -5.97 11.26 9.17
C LEU A 32 -6.10 12.00 10.49
N GLN A 33 -5.10 12.82 10.80
CA GLN A 33 -5.13 13.73 11.94
C GLN A 33 -5.90 15.02 11.58
N ASP A 34 -6.50 15.69 12.57
CA ASP A 34 -7.35 16.87 12.34
C ASP A 34 -6.66 18.01 11.58
N ASN A 35 -5.36 18.23 11.83
CA ASN A 35 -4.58 19.22 11.09
C ASN A 35 -4.35 18.83 9.62
N GLN A 36 -4.18 17.53 9.33
CA GLN A 36 -4.07 17.01 7.97
C GLN A 36 -5.41 17.14 7.24
N ILE A 37 -6.53 16.79 7.91
CA ILE A 37 -7.88 16.96 7.35
C ILE A 37 -8.12 18.42 6.96
N ARG A 38 -7.76 19.38 7.83
CA ARG A 38 -7.88 20.81 7.53
C ARG A 38 -7.04 21.23 6.32
N TRP A 39 -5.83 20.69 6.17
CA TRP A 39 -4.98 20.98 5.02
C TRP A 39 -5.52 20.38 3.72
N LEU A 40 -5.98 19.13 3.75
CA LEU A 40 -6.59 18.46 2.60
C LEU A 40 -7.85 19.21 2.12
N ALA A 41 -8.71 19.60 3.06
CA ALA A 41 -9.90 20.39 2.76
C ALA A 41 -9.53 21.74 2.14
N TYR A 42 -8.56 22.45 2.74
CA TYR A 42 -8.07 23.72 2.19
C TYR A 42 -7.55 23.57 0.75
N CYS A 43 -6.76 22.53 0.47
CA CYS A 43 -6.27 22.27 -0.88
C CYS A 43 -7.41 22.00 -1.87
N ALA A 44 -8.36 21.14 -1.49
CA ALA A 44 -9.52 20.82 -2.32
C ALA A 44 -10.38 22.07 -2.62
N ASP A 45 -10.66 22.89 -1.61
CA ASP A 45 -11.45 24.11 -1.73
C ASP A 45 -10.81 25.15 -2.66
N HIS A 46 -9.47 25.13 -2.79
CA HIS A 46 -8.72 26.06 -3.64
C HIS A 46 -8.31 25.46 -4.99
N GLY A 47 -8.81 24.26 -5.34
CA GLY A 47 -8.48 23.60 -6.60
C GLY A 47 -7.02 23.15 -6.70
N MET A 48 -6.34 22.98 -5.56
CA MET A 48 -4.99 22.41 -5.51
C MET A 48 -5.10 20.88 -5.58
N PRO A 49 -4.47 20.21 -6.55
CA PRO A 49 -4.56 18.75 -6.67
C PRO A 49 -3.97 18.07 -5.44
N VAL A 50 -4.80 17.32 -4.72
CA VAL A 50 -4.42 16.62 -3.50
C VAL A 50 -5.11 15.27 -3.39
N ARG A 51 -4.41 14.25 -2.86
CA ARG A 51 -5.01 12.94 -2.55
C ARG A 51 -4.44 12.28 -1.32
N VAL A 52 -5.16 11.30 -0.81
CA VAL A 52 -4.69 10.35 0.21
C VAL A 52 -4.32 9.04 -0.48
N CYS A 53 -3.14 8.52 -0.19
CA CYS A 53 -2.61 7.29 -0.76
C CYS A 53 -2.43 6.25 0.36
N HIS A 54 -3.34 5.27 0.38
CA HIS A 54 -3.27 4.16 1.32
C HIS A 54 -2.31 3.09 0.80
N VAL A 55 -1.33 2.72 1.62
CA VAL A 55 -0.39 1.65 1.32
C VAL A 55 -0.70 0.42 2.17
N SER A 56 -0.37 -0.75 1.66
CA SER A 56 -0.56 -2.02 2.36
C SER A 56 0.66 -2.91 2.17
N TRP A 57 0.92 -3.77 3.16
CA TRP A 57 1.95 -4.78 3.04
C TRP A 57 1.55 -5.75 1.92
N ARG A 58 2.50 -6.07 1.04
CA ARG A 58 2.30 -7.12 0.06
C ARG A 58 2.35 -8.45 0.80
N GLU A 59 1.27 -9.23 0.75
CA GLU A 59 1.32 -10.60 1.23
C GLU A 59 2.31 -11.41 0.37
N PRO A 60 3.16 -12.24 0.98
CA PRO A 60 3.99 -13.15 0.21
C PRO A 60 3.07 -14.07 -0.58
N ALA A 61 3.34 -14.23 -1.88
CA ALA A 61 2.55 -15.14 -2.71
C ALA A 61 2.59 -16.53 -2.06
N SER A 62 1.44 -17.01 -1.60
CA SER A 62 1.33 -18.35 -1.04
C SER A 62 1.75 -19.35 -2.12
N SER A 63 2.93 -19.95 -1.96
CA SER A 63 3.36 -21.04 -2.84
C SER A 63 2.48 -22.24 -2.55
N SER A 64 1.48 -22.49 -3.39
CA SER A 64 0.74 -23.75 -3.38
C SER A 64 1.67 -24.85 -3.90
N LEU A 65 2.48 -25.44 -3.02
CA LEU A 65 3.09 -26.74 -3.30
C LEU A 65 1.98 -27.77 -3.15
N ALA A 66 1.53 -28.30 -4.29
CA ALA A 66 0.71 -29.49 -4.35
C ALA A 66 1.49 -30.65 -3.70
N ASP A 67 0.97 -31.14 -2.59
CA ASP A 67 1.36 -32.40 -1.98
C ASP A 67 1.02 -33.55 -2.94
N GLY A 68 2.06 -34.05 -3.61
CA GLY A 68 2.03 -35.29 -4.39
C GLY A 68 2.62 -36.42 -3.58
N SER A 69 1.96 -36.81 -2.47
CA SER A 69 2.20 -38.11 -1.83
C SER A 69 1.86 -39.24 -2.79
N SER A 70 2.87 -39.88 -3.38
CA SER A 70 2.77 -41.25 -3.89
C SER A 70 3.60 -42.18 -2.99
N HIS A 71 2.92 -42.80 -2.05
CA HIS A 71 3.36 -44.05 -1.43
C HIS A 71 3.53 -45.09 -2.54
N GLY A 72 4.75 -45.25 -3.06
CA GLY A 72 5.14 -46.39 -3.88
C GLY A 72 5.40 -47.58 -2.97
N ALA A 73 4.52 -48.57 -3.04
CA ALA A 73 4.57 -49.83 -2.30
C ALA A 73 5.92 -50.57 -2.48
N CYS A 74 6.46 -51.09 -1.38
CA CYS A 74 7.47 -52.14 -1.41
C CYS A 74 6.83 -53.44 -1.92
N PRO A 75 7.33 -54.10 -2.97
CA PRO A 75 6.95 -55.48 -3.23
C PRO A 75 7.70 -56.42 -2.29
N ASP A 76 6.91 -57.17 -1.52
CA ASP A 76 7.28 -58.30 -0.68
C ASP A 76 7.63 -59.54 -1.52
N ALA A 77 8.59 -60.31 -0.99
CA ALA A 77 8.94 -61.71 -1.20
C ALA A 77 8.77 -62.38 -2.58
N SER A 78 9.89 -62.91 -3.07
CA SER A 78 9.92 -64.25 -3.65
C SER A 78 11.15 -65.02 -3.14
N ALA A 79 10.85 -66.14 -2.50
CA ALA A 79 11.74 -67.21 -2.06
C ALA A 79 12.46 -67.86 -3.27
N PRO A 80 13.45 -68.76 -3.10
CA PRO A 80 13.40 -69.95 -2.24
C PRO A 80 14.18 -69.86 -0.92
#